data_AF-A0A382GZA6-F1
#
_entry.id   AF-A0A382GZA6-F1
#
_cell.length_a   1.000
_cell.length_b   1.000
_cell.length_c   1.000
_cell.angle_alpha   90.00
_cell.angle_beta   90.00
_cell.angle_gamma   90.00
#
_symmetry.space_group_name_H-M   'P 1'
#
loop_
_entity.id
_entity.type
_entity.pdbx_description
1 polymer ?
#
loop_
_entity_poly.entity_id
_entity_poly.type
_entity_poly.pdbx_seq_one_letter_code
_entity_poly.pdbx_strand_id
1 'polypeptide(L)'
;MASLFKENNKNFVDIGHLHLAGDTMRFHRKNGFTNKDIKALGDVTYFMFVNKQLMKIGKCEARGGFITRLNQYGKGRYGDATNRLIMDVMDDIPASDIIIKAISIPRSTKTRIDYLTGEKFTILQPCAREYEAGWTKMYLDENVNNELPFCRQVT
;
A
#
# COMPACT_ATOMS: atom_id res chain seq x y z
N MET A 1 14.57 -8.91 -18.14
CA MET A 1 13.15 -8.53 -18.34
C MET A 1 12.95 -7.13 -17.80
N ALA A 2 12.01 -6.35 -18.34
CA ALA A 2 11.63 -5.07 -17.74
C ALA A 2 10.79 -5.33 -16.47
N SER A 3 11.15 -4.72 -15.34
CA SER A 3 10.38 -4.85 -14.08
C SER A 3 8.92 -4.47 -14.28
N LEU A 4 8.03 -5.23 -13.65
CA LEU A 4 6.58 -4.97 -13.64
C LEU A 4 6.19 -3.86 -12.65
N PHE A 5 7.09 -3.53 -11.71
CA PHE A 5 6.83 -2.65 -10.58
C PHE A 5 7.35 -1.22 -10.81
N LYS A 6 7.04 -0.66 -11.97
CA LYS A 6 7.41 0.72 -12.33
C LYS A 6 6.26 1.67 -12.05
N GLU A 7 6.59 2.88 -11.61
CA GLU A 7 5.61 3.92 -11.27
C GLU A 7 4.59 4.20 -12.40
N ASN A 8 5.00 4.04 -13.67
CA ASN A 8 4.17 4.27 -14.85
C ASN A 8 3.37 3.04 -15.33
N ASN A 9 3.23 2.00 -14.50
CA ASN A 9 2.42 0.83 -14.84
C ASN A 9 0.95 1.22 -15.07
N LYS A 10 0.40 0.88 -16.23
CA LYS A 10 -0.98 1.22 -16.65
C LYS A 10 -2.08 0.66 -15.74
N ASN A 11 -1.79 -0.38 -14.97
CA ASN A 11 -2.75 -0.99 -14.05
C ASN A 11 -2.85 -0.23 -12.73
N PHE A 12 -1.95 0.73 -12.48
CA PHE A 12 -1.97 1.53 -11.28
C PHE A 12 -2.99 2.66 -11.38
N VAL A 13 -3.81 2.78 -10.34
CA VAL A 13 -4.57 3.98 -10.05
C VAL A 13 -3.66 4.93 -9.28
N ASP A 14 -3.53 6.14 -9.80
CA ASP A 14 -2.79 7.22 -9.17
C ASP A 14 -3.65 7.94 -8.14
N ILE A 15 -3.31 7.80 -6.86
CA ILE A 15 -4.13 8.30 -5.75
C ILE A 15 -3.67 9.69 -5.32
N GLY A 16 -2.37 9.97 -5.40
CA GLY A 16 -1.76 11.20 -4.91
C GLY A 16 -0.35 10.96 -4.38
N HIS A 17 0.09 11.81 -3.46
CA HIS A 17 1.40 11.72 -2.82
C HIS A 17 1.33 12.12 -1.34
N LEU A 18 2.27 11.62 -0.54
CA LEU A 18 2.58 12.14 0.79
C LEU A 18 3.70 13.16 0.65
N HIS A 19 3.46 14.38 1.10
CA HIS A 19 4.46 15.44 1.18
C HIS A 19 5.01 15.50 2.61
N LEU A 20 6.32 15.40 2.77
CA LEU A 20 7.00 15.55 4.04
C LEU A 20 7.09 17.02 4.41
N ALA A 21 6.55 17.37 5.59
CA ALA A 21 6.60 18.71 6.14
C ALA A 21 7.02 18.62 7.61
N GLY A 22 8.32 18.84 7.85
CA GLY A 22 8.94 18.60 9.15
C GLY A 22 8.75 17.14 9.58
N ASP A 23 8.22 16.92 10.78
CA ASP A 23 7.98 15.58 11.33
C ASP A 23 6.67 14.92 10.87
N THR A 24 5.95 15.51 9.90
CA THR A 24 4.65 15.03 9.45
C THR A 24 4.64 14.65 7.96
N MET A 25 3.76 13.72 7.57
CA MET A 25 3.54 13.35 6.17
C MET A 25 2.13 13.74 5.76
N ARG A 26 1.98 14.85 5.04
CA ARG A 26 0.67 15.33 4.60
C ARG A 26 0.26 14.65 3.30
N PHE A 27 -0.92 14.04 3.27
CA PHE A 27 -1.44 13.47 2.04
C PHE A 27 -2.09 14.52 1.13
N HIS A 28 -1.59 14.61 -0.09
CA HIS A 28 -2.13 15.39 -1.19
C HIS A 28 -2.74 14.45 -2.22
N ARG A 29 -4.06 14.51 -2.37
CA ARG A 29 -4.79 13.74 -3.38
C ARG A 29 -4.39 14.20 -4.77
N LYS A 30 -4.45 13.28 -5.73
CA LYS A 30 -4.43 13.66 -7.15
C LYS A 30 -5.58 14.62 -7.46
N ASN A 31 -5.33 15.59 -8.34
CA ASN A 31 -6.37 16.50 -8.80
C ASN A 31 -7.58 15.74 -9.35
N GLY A 32 -8.77 16.12 -8.88
CA GLY A 32 -10.03 15.45 -9.23
C GLY A 32 -10.34 14.18 -8.42
N PHE A 33 -9.42 13.71 -7.57
CA PHE A 33 -9.64 12.52 -6.74
C PHE A 33 -10.25 12.90 -5.39
N THR A 34 -11.44 12.39 -5.10
CA THR A 34 -12.20 12.71 -3.88
C THR A 34 -12.06 11.62 -2.81
N ASN A 35 -12.50 11.91 -1.58
CA ASN A 35 -12.63 10.88 -0.54
C ASN A 35 -13.62 9.77 -0.92
N LYS A 36 -14.63 10.07 -1.75
CA LYS A 36 -15.58 9.08 -2.25
C LYS A 36 -14.86 8.09 -3.17
N ASP A 37 -13.98 8.60 -4.04
CA ASP A 37 -13.21 7.76 -4.97
C ASP A 37 -12.23 6.86 -4.23
N ILE A 38 -11.53 7.40 -3.21
CA ILE A 38 -10.64 6.59 -2.36
C ILE A 38 -11.41 5.48 -1.64
N LYS A 39 -12.62 5.75 -1.15
CA LYS A 39 -13.48 4.71 -0.54
C LYS A 39 -13.95 3.68 -1.56
N ALA A 40 -14.27 4.11 -2.78
CA ALA A 40 -14.73 3.24 -3.84
C ALA A 40 -13.66 2.25 -4.33
N LEU A 41 -12.37 2.53 -4.09
CA LEU A 41 -11.29 1.57 -4.38
C LEU A 41 -11.40 0.25 -3.59
N GLY A 42 -12.10 0.25 -2.44
CA GLY A 42 -12.28 -0.94 -1.62
C GLY A 42 -10.99 -1.43 -0.97
N ASP A 43 -10.77 -2.75 -1.00
CA ASP A 43 -9.51 -3.35 -0.56
C ASP A 43 -8.44 -3.09 -1.64
N VAL A 44 -7.25 -2.68 -1.25
CA VAL A 44 -6.18 -2.29 -2.17
C VAL A 44 -4.82 -2.84 -1.76
N THR A 45 -3.99 -3.08 -2.75
CA THR A 45 -2.53 -3.12 -2.58
C THR A 45 -1.97 -1.84 -3.18
N TYR A 46 -1.20 -1.10 -2.38
CA TYR A 46 -0.63 0.19 -2.74
C TYR A 46 0.90 0.14 -2.79
N PHE A 47 1.45 1.06 -3.56
CA PHE A 47 2.85 1.15 -3.89
C PHE A 47 3.32 2.57 -3.60
N MET A 48 4.41 2.69 -2.86
CA MET A 48 5.05 3.95 -2.52
C MET A 48 6.31 4.12 -3.33
N PHE A 49 6.40 5.20 -4.08
CA PHE A 49 7.57 5.51 -4.91
C PHE A 49 8.22 6.82 -4.47
N VAL A 50 9.55 6.85 -4.51
CA VAL A 50 10.34 8.07 -4.33
C VAL A 50 11.35 8.10 -5.47
N ASN A 51 11.44 9.22 -6.21
CA ASN A 51 12.32 9.35 -7.37
C ASN A 51 12.23 8.16 -8.36
N LYS A 52 11.00 7.66 -8.60
CA LYS A 52 10.67 6.48 -9.44
C LYS A 52 11.14 5.13 -8.90
N GLN A 53 11.79 5.08 -7.74
CA GLN A 53 12.17 3.85 -7.05
C GLN A 53 11.01 3.36 -6.18
N LEU A 54 10.72 2.06 -6.22
CA LEU A 54 9.72 1.45 -5.35
C LEU A 54 10.29 1.32 -3.95
N MET A 55 9.63 1.93 -2.97
CA MET A 55 10.08 1.97 -1.58
C MET A 55 9.32 1.02 -0.67
N LYS A 56 8.05 0.75 -1.01
CA LYS A 56 7.17 -0.17 -0.27
C LYS A 56 6.01 -0.62 -1.11
N ILE A 57 5.68 -1.90 -0.96
CA ILE A 57 4.37 -2.46 -1.27
C ILE A 57 3.64 -2.63 0.06
N GLY A 58 2.40 -2.15 0.12
CA GLY A 58 1.58 -2.25 1.31
C GLY A 58 0.15 -2.61 0.96
N LYS A 59 -0.62 -2.99 1.97
CA LYS A 59 -2.01 -3.40 1.78
C LYS A 59 -2.97 -2.67 2.71
N CYS A 60 -4.20 -2.53 2.24
CA CYS A 60 -5.31 -2.07 3.04
C CYS A 60 -6.55 -2.92 2.77
N GLU A 61 -7.14 -3.45 3.83
CA GLU A 61 -8.33 -4.29 3.81
C GLU A 61 -9.26 -3.82 4.94
N ALA A 62 -10.55 -4.14 4.84
CA ALA A 62 -11.58 -3.94 5.87
C ALA A 62 -12.18 -2.51 5.98
N ARG A 63 -13.05 -2.31 6.99
CA ARG A 63 -14.05 -1.22 7.10
C ARG A 63 -13.52 0.22 6.97
N GLY A 64 -12.25 0.47 7.32
CA GLY A 64 -11.65 1.80 7.25
C GLY A 64 -11.08 2.18 5.87
N GLY A 65 -10.79 1.16 5.05
CA GLY A 65 -10.19 1.33 3.72
C GLY A 65 -8.91 2.16 3.73
N PHE A 66 -8.48 2.57 2.54
CA PHE A 66 -7.22 3.28 2.36
C PHE A 66 -7.16 4.64 3.09
N ILE A 67 -8.31 5.28 3.33
CA ILE A 67 -8.39 6.53 4.09
C ILE A 67 -7.83 6.40 5.50
N THR A 68 -8.16 5.33 6.22
CA THR A 68 -7.62 5.11 7.57
C THR A 68 -6.10 5.01 7.54
N ARG A 69 -5.54 4.33 6.53
CA ARG A 69 -4.10 4.22 6.34
C ARG A 69 -3.45 5.57 6.03
N LEU A 70 -4.08 6.40 5.19
CA LEU A 70 -3.61 7.76 4.89
C LEU A 70 -3.60 8.65 6.14
N ASN A 71 -4.65 8.59 6.96
CA ASN A 71 -4.71 9.32 8.22
C ASN A 71 -3.62 8.86 9.22
N GLN A 72 -3.30 7.57 9.23
CA GLN A 72 -2.21 7.03 10.03
C GLN A 72 -0.85 7.56 9.57
N TYR A 73 -0.60 7.63 8.25
CA TYR A 73 0.61 8.27 7.71
C TYR A 73 0.71 9.75 8.08
N GLY A 74 -0.43 10.45 8.14
CA GLY A 74 -0.54 11.84 8.60
C GLY A 74 0.24 12.17 9.88
N LYS A 75 0.42 11.19 10.78
CA LYS A 75 1.14 11.36 12.05
C LYS A 75 2.65 11.49 11.92
N GLY A 76 3.23 11.15 10.75
CA GLY A 76 4.68 11.19 10.50
C GLY A 76 5.50 10.51 11.60
N ARG A 77 6.55 11.17 12.09
CA ARG A 77 7.50 10.63 13.09
C ARG A 77 6.83 10.26 14.42
N TYR A 78 5.71 10.90 14.76
CA TYR A 78 4.89 10.59 15.95
C TYR A 78 3.91 9.42 15.73
N GLY A 79 3.93 8.81 14.55
CA GLY A 79 3.12 7.65 14.20
C GLY A 79 3.65 6.33 14.75
N ASP A 80 3.31 5.24 14.07
CA ASP A 80 3.83 3.91 14.42
C ASP A 80 5.29 3.72 13.96
N ALA A 81 5.83 2.52 14.19
CA ALA A 81 7.19 2.18 13.78
C ALA A 81 7.40 2.24 12.26
N THR A 82 6.35 2.01 11.45
CA THR A 82 6.46 2.12 9.99
C THR A 82 6.60 3.57 9.58
N ASN A 83 5.81 4.46 10.16
CA ASN A 83 5.94 5.88 9.85
C ASN A 83 7.32 6.43 10.24
N ARG A 84 7.84 6.06 11.42
CA ARG A 84 9.19 6.47 11.84
C ARG A 84 10.24 6.00 10.85
N LEU A 85 10.20 4.72 10.46
CA LEU A 85 11.11 4.18 9.46
C LEU A 85 11.04 4.95 8.13
N ILE A 86 9.83 5.28 7.65
CA ILE A 86 9.68 6.07 6.43
C ILE A 86 10.36 7.43 6.57
N MET A 87 10.12 8.13 7.69
CA MET A 87 10.75 9.44 7.94
C MET A 87 12.27 9.32 8.03
N ASP A 88 12.79 8.35 8.78
CA ASP A 88 14.23 8.13 8.94
C ASP A 88 14.91 7.84 7.59
N VAL A 89 14.31 7.00 6.74
CA VAL A 89 14.83 6.74 5.39
C VAL A 89 14.74 7.98 4.50
N MET A 90 13.68 8.77 4.63
CA MET A 90 13.51 9.99 3.84
C MET A 90 14.45 11.13 4.27
N ASP A 91 14.95 11.14 5.51
CA ASP A 91 15.94 12.13 5.97
C ASP A 91 17.25 12.04 5.13
N ASP A 92 17.57 10.85 4.60
CA ASP A 92 18.76 10.59 3.78
C ASP A 92 18.53 10.73 2.27
N ILE A 93 17.28 10.94 1.83
CA ILE A 93 16.92 11.03 0.40
C ILE A 93 16.60 12.49 0.07
N PRO A 94 17.21 13.09 -0.98
CA PRO A 94 16.90 14.45 -1.41
C PRO A 94 15.56 14.51 -2.17
N ALA A 95 14.47 14.17 -1.49
CA ALA A 95 13.10 14.22 -1.99
C ALA A 95 12.14 14.55 -0.84
N SER A 96 11.01 15.18 -1.15
CA SER A 96 9.98 15.50 -0.15
C SER A 96 8.65 14.81 -0.42
N ASP A 97 8.52 14.13 -1.56
CA ASP A 97 7.27 13.52 -1.99
C ASP A 97 7.42 12.00 -2.15
N ILE A 98 6.47 11.29 -1.55
CA ILE A 98 6.26 9.86 -1.74
C ILE A 98 5.00 9.67 -2.60
N ILE A 99 5.18 9.27 -3.85
CA ILE A 99 4.07 9.01 -4.78
C ILE A 99 3.34 7.73 -4.36
N ILE A 100 2.01 7.78 -4.29
CA ILE A 100 1.16 6.65 -3.94
C ILE A 100 0.35 6.20 -5.14
N LYS A 101 0.57 4.95 -5.55
CA LYS A 101 -0.22 4.24 -6.54
C LYS A 101 -0.96 3.07 -5.89
N ALA A 102 -2.05 2.59 -6.46
CA ALA A 102 -2.72 1.38 -5.98
C ALA A 102 -3.37 0.54 -7.07
N ILE A 103 -3.62 -0.72 -6.73
CA ILE A 103 -4.48 -1.64 -7.46
C ILE A 103 -5.62 -2.05 -6.52
N SER A 104 -6.85 -1.94 -7.00
CA SER A 104 -8.03 -2.47 -6.30
C SER A 104 -8.03 -3.99 -6.39
N ILE A 105 -8.17 -4.65 -5.25
CA ILE A 105 -8.14 -6.10 -5.13
C ILE A 105 -9.55 -6.58 -4.76
N PRO A 106 -10.27 -7.23 -5.70
CA PRO A 106 -11.60 -7.74 -5.40
C PRO A 106 -11.52 -8.87 -4.36
N ARG A 107 -12.54 -8.96 -3.51
CA ARG A 107 -12.67 -10.07 -2.56
C ARG A 107 -13.03 -11.36 -3.30
N SER A 108 -12.49 -12.47 -2.80
CA SER A 108 -12.87 -13.80 -3.31
C SER A 108 -14.05 -14.36 -2.54
N THR A 109 -15.02 -14.90 -3.28
CA THR A 109 -16.14 -15.66 -2.73
C THR A 109 -15.64 -17.05 -2.35
N LYS A 110 -15.83 -17.46 -1.08
CA LYS A 110 -15.51 -18.81 -0.63
C LYS A 110 -16.64 -19.42 0.15
N THR A 111 -16.94 -20.68 -0.14
CA THR A 111 -17.83 -21.51 0.65
C THR A 111 -17.06 -22.11 1.83
N ARG A 112 -17.68 -22.07 3.01
CA ARG A 112 -17.18 -22.63 4.27
C ARG A 112 -18.26 -23.50 4.88
N ILE A 113 -17.82 -24.42 5.74
CA ILE A 113 -18.71 -25.18 6.61
C ILE A 113 -18.80 -24.41 7.93
N ASP A 114 -20.01 -24.18 8.39
CA ASP A 114 -20.27 -23.71 9.75
C ASP A 114 -20.00 -24.88 10.70
N TYR A 115 -19.01 -24.74 11.57
CA TYR A 115 -18.64 -25.79 12.50
C TYR A 115 -19.64 -25.96 13.66
N LEU A 116 -20.58 -25.04 13.84
CA LEU A 116 -21.65 -25.15 14.84
C LEU A 116 -22.86 -25.90 14.29
N THR A 117 -23.21 -25.71 13.01
CA THR A 117 -24.44 -26.28 12.42
C THR A 117 -24.18 -27.37 11.37
N GLY A 118 -22.95 -27.46 10.83
CA GLY A 118 -22.60 -28.31 9.71
C GLY A 118 -23.06 -27.78 8.35
N GLU A 119 -23.77 -26.65 8.31
CA GLU A 119 -24.29 -26.07 7.07
C GLU A 119 -23.21 -25.33 6.28
N LYS A 120 -23.43 -25.17 4.97
CA LYS A 120 -22.53 -24.37 4.13
C LYS A 120 -22.99 -22.92 4.12
N PHE A 121 -22.04 -22.00 4.30
CA PHE A 121 -22.26 -20.58 4.11
C PHE A 121 -21.16 -19.97 3.25
N THR A 122 -21.46 -18.81 2.65
CA THR A 122 -20.55 -18.12 1.75
C THR A 122 -20.01 -16.86 2.42
N ILE A 123 -18.70 -16.66 2.33
CA ILE A 123 -18.02 -15.45 2.80
C ILE A 123 -17.29 -14.75 1.66
N LEU A 124 -17.18 -13.43 1.78
CA LEU A 124 -16.28 -12.60 0.95
C LEU A 124 -14.96 -12.41 1.69
N GLN A 125 -13.92 -13.11 1.25
CA GLN A 125 -12.59 -13.06 1.85
C GLN A 125 -11.75 -11.95 1.21
N PRO A 126 -11.15 -11.02 1.99
CA PRO A 126 -10.13 -10.08 1.51
C PRO A 126 -8.91 -10.82 0.93
N CYS A 127 -8.33 -10.28 -0.13
CA CYS A 127 -7.19 -10.90 -0.83
C CYS A 127 -5.96 -10.00 -0.94
N ALA A 128 -6.03 -8.73 -0.52
CA ALA A 128 -4.94 -7.77 -0.73
C ALA A 128 -3.66 -8.16 0.02
N ARG A 129 -3.78 -8.89 1.15
CA ARG A 129 -2.62 -9.46 1.85
C ARG A 129 -1.87 -10.47 0.97
N GLU A 130 -2.59 -11.40 0.34
CA GLU A 130 -1.98 -12.42 -0.52
C GLU A 130 -1.29 -11.78 -1.73
N TYR A 131 -1.92 -10.77 -2.35
CA TYR A 131 -1.32 -10.03 -3.45
C TYR A 131 -0.10 -9.20 -3.01
N GLU A 132 -0.16 -8.51 -1.86
CA GLU A 132 0.99 -7.78 -1.33
C GLU A 132 2.17 -8.72 -1.06
N ALA A 133 1.95 -9.84 -0.36
CA ALA A 133 3.02 -10.81 -0.10
C ALA A 133 3.60 -11.39 -1.40
N GLY A 134 2.74 -11.79 -2.33
CA GLY A 134 3.14 -12.34 -3.63
C GLY A 134 3.94 -11.33 -4.47
N TRP A 135 3.46 -10.09 -4.56
CA TRP A 135 4.13 -9.04 -5.33
C TRP A 135 5.42 -8.54 -4.67
N THR A 136 5.47 -8.48 -3.34
CA THR A 136 6.71 -8.19 -2.62
C THR A 136 7.76 -9.26 -2.93
N LYS A 137 7.39 -10.54 -2.85
CA LYS A 137 8.29 -11.64 -3.24
C LYS A 137 8.74 -11.53 -4.69
N MET A 138 7.79 -11.33 -5.62
CA MET A 138 8.11 -11.18 -7.04
C MET A 138 9.10 -10.04 -7.29
N TYR A 139 8.89 -8.87 -6.66
CA TYR A 139 9.80 -7.74 -6.81
C TYR A 139 11.19 -8.03 -6.26
N LEU A 140 11.31 -8.62 -5.07
CA LEU A 140 12.61 -8.96 -4.48
C LEU A 140 13.34 -10.06 -5.28
N ASP A 141 12.61 -11.01 -5.86
CA ASP A 141 13.18 -12.08 -6.69
C ASP A 141 13.59 -11.58 -8.10
N GLU A 142 13.10 -10.42 -8.57
CA GLU A 142 13.46 -9.86 -9.90
C GLU A 142 14.95 -9.46 -9.98
N ASN A 143 15.56 -9.03 -8.87
CA ASN A 143 16.96 -8.61 -8.81
C ASN A 143 17.49 -8.67 -7.37
N VAL A 144 18.70 -9.20 -7.18
CA VAL A 144 19.37 -9.28 -5.87
C VAL A 144 19.55 -7.92 -5.18
N ASN A 145 19.60 -6.83 -5.96
CA ASN A 145 19.72 -5.47 -5.44
C ASN A 145 18.38 -4.79 -5.17
N ASN A 146 17.25 -5.45 -5.45
CA ASN A 146 15.94 -4.88 -5.13
C ASN A 146 15.72 -4.88 -3.63
N GLU A 147 15.26 -3.76 -3.12
CA GLU A 147 14.96 -3.55 -1.70
C GLU A 147 13.66 -2.75 -1.56
N LEU A 148 13.05 -2.85 -0.38
CA LEU A 148 11.88 -2.05 0.00
C LEU A 148 12.19 -1.30 1.30
N PRO A 149 12.90 -0.15 1.23
CA PRO A 149 13.45 0.52 2.40
C PRO A 149 12.40 0.96 3.44
N PHE A 150 11.15 1.15 3.04
CA PHE A 150 10.04 1.49 3.95
C PHE A 150 9.41 0.24 4.61
N CYS A 151 10.08 -0.90 4.56
CA CYS A 151 9.70 -2.15 5.22
C CYS A 151 10.90 -2.71 5.98
N ARG A 152 10.75 -2.94 7.29
CA ARG A 152 11.57 -3.95 7.99
C ARG A 152 10.92 -5.31 7.76
N GLN A 153 11.20 -5.95 6.63
CA GLN A 153 10.83 -7.36 6.52
C GLN A 153 11.83 -8.16 7.34
N VAL A 154 11.35 -8.79 8.41
CA VAL A 154 12.07 -9.88 9.06
C VAL A 154 12.18 -10.96 7.99
N THR A 155 13.41 -11.17 7.51
CA THR A 155 13.76 -12.32 6.67
C THR A 155 13.66 -13.60 7.49
#